data_AF-A0A925BC81-F1
#
_entry.id   AF-A0A925BC81-F1
#
_cell.length_a   1.000
_cell.length_b   1.000
_cell.length_c   1.000
_cell.angle_alpha   90.00
_cell.angle_beta   90.00
_cell.angle_gamma   90.00
#
_symmetry.space_group_name_H-M   'P 1'
#
loop_
_entity.id
_entity.type
_entity.pdbx_description
1 polymer ?
#
loop_
_entity_poly.entity_id
_entity_poly.type
_entity_poly.pdbx_seq_one_letter_code
_entity_poly.pdbx_strand_id
1 'polypeptide(L)'
;LDPATKANGCVQVVPRSHTQGLINPSHLSGFLTPEQAAEHATPEKVVYLELEPGEVVLLHNYLLHASDVNHTDISRRAFSVCYMDCETVTKNGEDFTRLW
;
A
#
# COMPACT_ATOMS: atom_id res chain seq x y z
N LEU A 1 -0.32 -15.59 0.40
CA LEU A 1 -0.96 -16.91 0.65
C LEU A 1 -0.85 -17.76 -0.61
N ASP A 2 -1.03 -17.16 -1.77
CA ASP A 2 -0.67 -17.70 -3.09
C ASP A 2 0.58 -16.97 -3.60
N PRO A 3 1.20 -17.41 -4.72
CA PRO A 3 2.25 -16.64 -5.38
C PRO A 3 1.73 -15.26 -5.79
N ALA A 4 2.50 -14.21 -5.54
CA ALA A 4 2.25 -12.87 -6.04
C ALA A 4 3.28 -12.59 -7.14
N THR A 5 2.80 -12.43 -8.37
CA THR A 5 3.63 -12.18 -9.56
C THR A 5 3.17 -10.91 -10.26
N LYS A 6 3.97 -10.38 -11.18
CA LYS A 6 3.53 -9.27 -12.04
C LYS A 6 2.25 -9.62 -12.81
N ALA A 7 2.16 -10.84 -13.31
CA ALA A 7 1.03 -11.30 -14.13
C ALA A 7 -0.29 -11.37 -13.35
N ASN A 8 -0.25 -11.75 -12.07
CA ASN A 8 -1.44 -11.83 -11.22
C ASN A 8 -1.66 -10.61 -10.29
N GLY A 9 -0.99 -9.51 -10.62
CA GLY A 9 -1.18 -8.21 -10.01
C GLY A 9 -0.55 -8.07 -8.64
N CYS A 10 0.69 -8.49 -8.43
CA CYS A 10 1.43 -8.22 -7.20
C CYS A 10 1.45 -6.72 -6.83
N VAL A 11 1.84 -6.44 -5.58
CA VAL A 11 1.95 -5.05 -5.09
C VAL A 11 3.08 -4.34 -5.82
N GLN A 12 2.80 -3.11 -6.23
CA GLN A 12 3.74 -2.16 -6.79
C GLN A 12 4.07 -1.12 -5.73
N VAL A 13 5.31 -0.66 -5.66
CA VAL A 13 5.74 0.39 -4.74
C VAL A 13 6.61 1.42 -5.44
N VAL A 14 6.63 2.64 -4.90
CA VAL A 14 7.66 3.63 -5.22
C VAL A 14 8.67 3.65 -4.07
N PRO A 15 9.87 3.07 -4.23
CA PRO A 15 10.87 3.01 -3.16
C PRO A 15 11.15 4.40 -2.57
N ARG A 16 11.31 4.44 -1.25
CA ARG A 16 11.59 5.66 -0.46
C ARG A 16 10.51 6.75 -0.47
N SER A 17 9.39 6.58 -1.17
CA SER A 17 8.30 7.60 -1.20
C SER A 17 7.77 7.99 0.19
N HIS A 18 7.83 7.09 1.16
CA HIS A 18 7.45 7.37 2.55
C HIS A 18 8.19 8.54 3.21
N THR A 19 9.38 8.91 2.72
CA THR A 19 10.14 10.05 3.26
C THR A 19 9.54 11.40 2.86
N GLN A 20 8.56 11.43 1.95
CA GLN A 20 7.86 12.63 1.51
C GLN A 20 6.67 13.00 2.41
N GLY A 21 6.34 12.15 3.39
CA GLY A 21 5.17 12.33 4.26
C GLY A 21 3.86 11.97 3.57
N LEU A 22 2.74 12.46 4.11
CA LEU A 22 1.41 12.26 3.54
C LEU A 22 1.16 13.23 2.39
N ILE A 23 1.21 12.73 1.16
CA ILE A 23 1.14 13.54 -0.07
C ILE A 23 -0.27 14.11 -0.29
N ASN A 24 -1.33 13.31 -0.07
CA ASN A 24 -2.70 13.77 -0.23
C ASN A 24 -3.49 13.78 1.10
N PRO A 25 -3.33 14.82 1.94
CA PRO A 25 -4.03 14.90 3.22
C PRO A 25 -5.52 15.23 3.10
N SER A 26 -6.01 15.66 1.93
CA SER A 26 -7.44 15.97 1.74
C SER A 26 -8.28 14.73 1.45
N HIS A 27 -7.65 13.63 1.04
CA HIS A 27 -8.32 12.35 0.86
C HIS A 27 -8.23 11.51 2.15
N LEU A 28 -9.36 11.00 2.65
CA LEU A 28 -9.44 10.29 3.93
C LEU A 28 -8.46 9.10 4.01
N SER A 29 -8.35 8.33 2.92
CA SER A 29 -7.42 7.19 2.81
C SER A 29 -6.04 7.54 2.23
N GLY A 30 -5.76 8.82 1.97
CA GLY A 30 -4.50 9.26 1.38
C GLY A 30 -4.28 8.86 -0.09
N PHE A 31 -5.33 8.47 -0.84
CA PHE A 31 -5.20 8.17 -2.27
C PHE A 31 -4.76 9.40 -3.05
N LEU A 32 -3.82 9.21 -3.97
CA LEU A 32 -3.33 10.28 -4.83
C LEU A 32 -4.38 10.66 -5.88
N THR A 33 -4.38 11.93 -6.28
CA THR A 33 -5.01 12.33 -7.55
C THR A 33 -4.20 11.81 -8.75
N PRO A 34 -4.77 11.77 -9.96
CA PRO A 34 -4.02 11.41 -11.16
C PRO A 34 -2.76 12.26 -11.37
N GLU A 35 -2.83 13.56 -11.06
CA GLU A 35 -1.71 14.50 -11.20
C GLU A 35 -0.59 14.17 -10.20
N GLN A 36 -0.95 13.92 -8.94
CA GLN A 36 0.01 13.50 -7.91
C GLN A 36 0.64 12.14 -8.25
N ALA A 37 -0.14 11.20 -8.76
CA ALA A 37 0.37 9.91 -9.19
C ALA A 37 1.37 10.06 -10.36
N ALA A 38 1.06 10.92 -11.35
CA ALA A 38 1.96 11.20 -12.46
C ALA A 38 3.28 11.86 -12.01
N GLU A 39 3.27 12.66 -10.94
CA GLU A 39 4.46 13.28 -10.38
C GLU A 39 5.33 12.29 -9.56
N HIS A 40 4.68 11.56 -8.65
CA HIS A 40 5.38 10.78 -7.63
C HIS A 40 5.64 9.32 -8.03
N ALA A 41 4.80 8.75 -8.89
CA ALA A 41 4.82 7.33 -9.27
C ALA A 41 5.03 7.13 -10.78
N THR A 42 6.06 7.76 -11.33
CA THR A 42 6.43 7.53 -12.75
C THR A 42 6.81 6.07 -12.97
N PRO A 43 6.54 5.49 -14.16
CA PRO A 43 6.74 4.06 -14.41
C PRO A 43 8.14 3.54 -14.09
N GLU A 44 9.17 4.37 -14.24
CA GLU A 44 10.58 4.01 -14.01
C GLU A 44 10.93 3.92 -12.52
N LYS A 45 10.13 4.57 -11.65
CA LYS A 45 10.31 4.53 -10.19
C LYS A 45 9.56 3.36 -9.55
N VAL A 46 8.62 2.76 -10.27
CA VAL A 46 7.77 1.70 -9.74
C VAL A 46 8.53 0.37 -9.73
N VAL A 47 8.51 -0.29 -8.57
CA VAL A 47 9.07 -1.63 -8.37
C VAL A 47 7.94 -2.58 -8.01
N TYR A 48 7.95 -3.76 -8.63
CA TYR A 48 6.99 -4.83 -8.35
C TYR A 48 7.55 -5.75 -7.25
N LEU A 49 6.73 -6.04 -6.25
CA LEU A 49 7.04 -6.95 -5.16
C LEU A 49 6.46 -8.33 -5.47
N GLU A 50 7.21 -9.11 -6.25
CA GLU A 50 6.89 -10.53 -6.46
C GLU A 50 7.28 -11.33 -5.21
N LEU A 51 6.40 -12.23 -4.78
CA LEU A 51 6.52 -12.97 -3.53
C LEU A 51 6.06 -14.42 -3.70
N GLU A 52 6.77 -15.33 -3.06
CA GLU A 52 6.38 -16.72 -2.94
C GLU A 52 5.33 -16.93 -1.82
N PRO A 53 4.54 -18.03 -1.87
CA PRO A 53 3.60 -18.36 -0.81
C PRO A 53 4.27 -18.41 0.57
N GLY A 54 3.82 -17.55 1.47
CA GLY A 54 4.31 -17.50 2.86
C GLY A 54 5.33 -16.39 3.11
N GLU A 55 5.85 -15.74 2.06
CA GLU A 55 6.66 -14.54 2.22
C GLU A 55 5.81 -13.34 2.68
N VAL A 56 6.48 -12.41 3.36
CA VAL A 56 5.86 -11.24 3.97
C VAL A 56 6.63 -9.99 3.58
N VAL A 57 5.90 -8.93 3.29
CA VAL A 57 6.44 -7.58 3.13
C VAL A 57 5.91 -6.67 4.23
N LEU A 58 6.79 -5.84 4.78
CA LEU A 58 6.41 -4.80 5.73
C LEU A 58 6.43 -3.46 4.99
N LEU A 59 5.27 -2.80 4.93
CA LEU A 59 5.11 -1.51 4.25
C LEU A 59 4.99 -0.39 5.29
N HIS A 60 5.71 0.70 5.08
CA HIS A 60 5.51 1.93 5.86
C HIS A 60 4.19 2.59 5.44
N ASN A 61 3.46 3.21 6.38
CA ASN A 61 2.13 3.80 6.14
C ASN A 61 2.10 4.85 5.02
N TYR A 62 3.20 5.59 4.82
CA TYR A 62 3.34 6.58 3.74
C TYR A 62 4.04 6.06 2.48
N LEU A 63 4.38 4.78 2.42
CA LEU A 63 4.95 4.21 1.19
C LEU A 63 3.84 4.16 0.14
N LEU A 64 4.04 4.88 -0.97
CA LEU A 64 3.15 4.76 -2.11
C LEU A 64 3.19 3.34 -2.63
N HIS A 65 2.01 2.74 -2.71
CA HIS A 65 1.82 1.40 -3.20
C HIS A 65 0.50 1.29 -3.95
N ALA A 66 0.46 0.35 -4.90
CA ALA A 66 -0.73 -0.01 -5.66
C ALA A 66 -0.74 -1.52 -5.89
N SER A 67 -1.83 -2.05 -6.39
CA SER A 67 -1.90 -3.40 -6.94
C SER A 67 -2.44 -3.32 -8.34
N ASP A 68 -1.95 -4.18 -9.22
CA ASP A 68 -2.48 -4.27 -10.57
C ASP A 68 -3.70 -5.19 -10.65
N VAL A 69 -4.39 -5.15 -11.79
CA VAL A 69 -5.44 -6.09 -12.14
C VAL A 69 -4.82 -7.48 -12.29
N ASN A 70 -5.50 -8.51 -11.76
CA ASN A 70 -5.10 -9.90 -11.99
C ASN A 70 -5.58 -10.35 -13.37
N HIS A 71 -4.64 -10.64 -14.27
CA HIS A 71 -4.92 -11.10 -15.64
C HIS A 71 -4.80 -12.62 -15.81
N THR A 72 -4.66 -13.36 -14.71
CA THR A 72 -4.53 -14.82 -14.69
C THR A 72 -5.78 -15.47 -14.10
N ASP A 73 -5.88 -16.79 -14.23
CA ASP A 73 -6.85 -17.64 -13.54
C ASP A 73 -6.40 -18.06 -12.12
N ILE A 74 -5.19 -17.67 -11.72
CA ILE A 74 -4.61 -17.98 -10.41
C ILE A 74 -4.99 -16.87 -9.42
N SER A 75 -5.60 -17.24 -8.30
CA SER A 75 -5.89 -16.30 -7.21
C SER A 75 -4.62 -15.74 -6.57
N ARG A 76 -4.65 -14.46 -6.19
CA ARG A 76 -3.60 -13.78 -5.41
C ARG A 76 -4.16 -13.32 -4.08
N ARG A 77 -4.31 -14.26 -3.13
CA ARG A 77 -4.84 -13.96 -1.78
C ARG A 77 -3.74 -13.44 -0.87
N ALA A 78 -4.07 -12.38 -0.15
CA ALA A 78 -3.19 -11.75 0.84
C ALA A 78 -3.93 -11.60 2.17
N PHE A 79 -3.17 -11.63 3.25
CA PHE A 79 -3.60 -11.23 4.58
C PHE A 79 -2.81 -9.98 4.94
N SER A 80 -3.48 -8.90 5.29
CA SER A 80 -2.86 -7.65 5.73
C SER A 80 -3.25 -7.33 7.16
N VAL A 81 -2.28 -6.84 7.91
CA VAL A 81 -2.46 -6.32 9.26
C VAL A 81 -1.66 -5.02 9.37
N CYS A 82 -2.25 -4.01 10.00
CA CYS A 82 -1.60 -2.73 10.26
C CYS A 82 -1.24 -2.65 11.74
N TYR A 83 0.01 -2.34 12.03
CA TYR A 83 0.46 -2.03 13.38
C TYR A 83 0.62 -0.52 13.49
N MET A 84 0.10 0.05 14.58
CA MET A 84 0.22 1.46 14.91
C MET A 84 0.59 1.57 16.38
N ASP A 85 1.28 2.66 16.73
CA ASP A 85 1.54 2.99 18.12
C ASP A 85 0.20 3.20 18.86
N CYS A 86 0.11 2.76 20.12
CA CYS A 86 -1.13 2.87 20.89
C CYS A 86 -1.53 4.32 21.19
N GLU A 87 -0.60 5.27 21.10
CA GLU A 87 -0.84 6.71 21.24
C GLU A 87 -1.28 7.36 19.92
N THR A 88 -1.40 6.58 18.83
CA THR A 88 -1.88 7.10 17.54
C THR A 88 -3.33 7.58 17.69
N VAL A 89 -3.54 8.87 17.42
CA VAL A 89 -4.85 9.51 17.41
C VAL A 89 -5.21 9.95 16.00
N THR A 90 -6.51 9.94 15.71
CA THR A 90 -7.02 10.57 14.49
C THR A 90 -7.05 12.09 14.62
N LYS A 91 -6.84 12.78 13.50
CA LYS A 91 -6.93 14.24 13.41
C LYS A 91 -8.35 14.78 13.47
N ASN A 92 -9.36 13.97 13.11
CA ASN A 92 -10.77 14.40 13.13
C ASN A 92 -11.45 14.16 14.49
N GLY A 93 -10.74 13.57 15.46
CA GLY A 93 -11.26 13.30 16.80
C GLY A 93 -12.22 12.12 16.91
N GLU A 94 -12.35 11.27 15.89
CA GLU A 94 -13.15 10.04 15.97
C GLU A 94 -12.52 9.02 16.94
N ASP A 95 -13.36 8.37 17.74
CA ASP A 95 -12.94 7.25 18.57
C ASP A 95 -13.17 5.92 17.83
N PHE A 96 -12.17 5.04 17.87
CA PHE A 96 -12.29 3.69 17.32
C PHE A 96 -12.52 2.68 18.43
N THR A 97 -13.39 1.69 18.18
CA THR A 97 -13.63 0.59 19.12
C THR A 97 -12.33 -0.20 19.30
N ARG A 98 -11.80 -0.15 20.52
CA ARG A 98 -10.68 -1.00 20.93
C ARG A 98 -11.23 -2.41 21.17
N LEU A 99 -10.72 -3.37 20.42
CA LEU A 99 -11.00 -4.78 20.64
C LEU A 99 -10.08 -5.22 21.79
N TRP A 100 -10.66 -5.36 22.99
CA TRP A 100 -10.00 -5.88 24.18
C TRP A 100 -10.35 -7.35 24.38
#